data_AF-A0AAJ6AK39-F1
#
_entry.id   AF-A0AAJ6AK39-F1
#
_cell.length_a   1.000
_cell.length_b   1.000
_cell.length_c   1.000
_cell.angle_alpha   90.00
_cell.angle_beta   90.00
_cell.angle_gamma   90.00
#
_symmetry.space_group_name_H-M   'P 1'
#
loop_
_entity.id
_entity.type
_entity.pdbx_description
1 polymer ?
#
loop_
_entity_poly.entity_id
_entity_poly.type
_entity_poly.pdbx_seq_one_letter_code
_entity_poly.pdbx_strand_id
1 'polypeptide(L)'
;MTEHSPQPFRSLPVQEQRRTARHLNLPDFGPAEQQRLHDAKVLVVGAGGLGSPAMQSLAAVGVGTIVLYDDDTVDITNLHRQILFSTADTGRPKVTVAAEQLRRLQPDIRVEEHRERLTAENILDALAHVDVVLDGSDTFATKYLVADAAEITGTPLVWATVLRYSGQLSVFQTGKVGLRDLFPNQPSGDAIPDCASAGVLGATTAVMGSLAATEVIKVLTGIGHPLLGSVLSYDALNATTSTFNVMADPQRKPVTPAQLGTTPSTCRSKTACPDGDAHTRAPSERRRLLDRISQGDAVALDVREYHETLLDNLAALGPHSRSSHLAMSELTLPDGTLEQDAPQVRDLFSRHGEADIVAYCASGKRSQRFVEAYSSLAQAHGVTLTNLPGGVSG
;
A
#
# COMPACT_ATOMS: atom_id res chain seq x y z
N MET A 1 -32.15 41.53 10.88
CA MET A 1 -31.45 41.04 12.08
C MET A 1 -32.31 39.96 12.69
N THR A 2 -32.09 38.71 12.28
CA THR A 2 -32.75 37.53 12.86
C THR A 2 -31.89 37.05 14.03
N GLU A 3 -32.46 37.12 15.23
CA GLU A 3 -31.87 36.64 16.47
C GLU A 3 -31.46 35.17 16.32
N HIS A 4 -30.15 34.90 16.35
CA HIS A 4 -29.62 33.56 16.52
C HIS A 4 -29.83 33.15 17.98
N SER A 5 -30.90 32.40 18.25
CA SER A 5 -30.98 31.62 19.49
C SER A 5 -29.78 30.67 19.56
N PRO A 6 -29.08 30.56 20.70
CA PRO A 6 -28.02 29.58 20.86
C PRO A 6 -28.63 28.18 20.82
N GLN A 7 -28.47 27.49 19.68
CA GLN A 7 -28.83 26.09 19.56
C GLN A 7 -27.99 25.28 20.57
N PRO A 8 -28.61 24.54 21.49
CA PRO A 8 -27.86 23.86 22.54
C PRO A 8 -27.19 22.61 21.96
N PHE A 9 -25.98 22.34 22.46
CA PHE A 9 -25.20 21.09 22.42
C PHE A 9 -26.05 19.85 22.82
N ARG A 10 -27.06 19.44 22.05
CA ARG A 10 -28.05 18.43 22.47
C ARG A 10 -28.01 17.16 21.61
N SER A 11 -26.93 16.39 21.74
CA SER A 11 -26.97 14.91 21.74
C SER A 11 -25.61 14.29 22.08
N LEU A 12 -24.50 15.02 21.92
CA LEU A 12 -23.16 14.54 22.28
C LEU A 12 -23.07 14.08 23.74
N PRO A 13 -22.53 12.88 24.01
CA PRO A 13 -22.24 12.43 25.37
C PRO A 13 -21.35 13.43 26.12
N VAL A 14 -21.61 13.65 27.42
CA VAL A 14 -20.88 14.64 28.23
C VAL A 14 -19.36 14.40 28.22
N GLN A 15 -18.94 13.14 28.17
CA GLN A 15 -17.51 12.80 28.07
C GLN A 15 -16.92 13.28 26.74
N GLU A 16 -17.64 13.08 25.64
CA GLU A 16 -17.22 13.53 24.32
C GLU A 16 -17.18 15.05 24.22
N GLN A 17 -18.15 15.76 24.80
CA GLN A 17 -18.11 17.23 24.89
C GLN A 17 -16.84 17.72 25.59
N ARG A 18 -16.40 17.05 26.67
CA ARG A 18 -15.16 17.41 27.38
C ARG A 18 -13.92 17.12 26.54
N ARG A 19 -13.90 15.99 25.82
CA ARG A 19 -12.76 15.55 25.01
C ARG A 19 -12.49 16.50 23.84
N THR A 20 -13.56 17.02 23.22
CA THR A 20 -13.49 17.89 22.02
C THR A 20 -13.68 19.38 22.31
N ALA A 21 -13.87 19.77 23.58
CA ALA A 21 -14.14 21.16 23.98
C ALA A 21 -13.17 22.21 23.40
N ARG A 22 -11.89 21.85 23.20
CA ARG A 22 -10.88 22.78 22.66
C ARG A 22 -11.08 23.12 21.19
N HIS A 23 -11.83 22.31 20.42
CA HIS A 23 -12.14 22.63 19.03
C HIS A 23 -13.04 23.88 18.93
N LEU A 24 -13.86 24.14 19.94
CA LEU A 24 -14.75 25.30 19.98
C LEU A 24 -14.01 26.66 20.04
N ASN A 25 -12.70 26.63 20.26
CA ASN A 25 -11.85 27.82 20.19
C ASN A 25 -11.39 28.13 18.75
N LEU A 26 -11.55 27.19 17.82
CA LEU A 26 -11.17 27.39 16.42
C LEU A 26 -12.22 28.25 15.72
N PRO A 27 -11.80 29.25 14.91
CA PRO A 27 -12.73 29.98 14.04
C PRO A 27 -13.51 29.01 13.16
N ASP A 28 -14.79 29.29 12.97
CA ASP A 28 -15.72 28.53 12.12
C ASP A 28 -15.94 27.05 12.53
N PHE A 29 -15.48 26.64 13.71
CA PHE A 29 -15.66 25.30 14.26
C PHE A 29 -16.43 25.36 15.58
N GLY A 30 -17.76 25.32 15.49
CA GLY A 30 -18.65 25.42 16.63
C GLY A 30 -19.26 24.08 17.06
N PRO A 31 -20.26 24.14 17.98
CA PRO A 31 -21.03 22.99 18.41
C PRO A 31 -21.66 22.20 17.25
N ALA A 32 -22.12 22.90 16.21
CA ALA A 32 -22.79 22.28 15.07
C ALA A 32 -21.83 21.43 14.23
N GLU A 33 -20.60 21.91 14.01
CA GLU A 33 -19.55 21.19 13.28
C GLU A 33 -19.11 19.95 14.06
N GLN A 34 -18.95 20.08 15.38
CA GLN A 34 -18.63 18.94 16.24
C GLN A 34 -19.74 17.89 16.25
N GLN A 35 -21.00 18.31 16.24
CA GLN A 35 -22.15 17.42 16.12
C GLN A 35 -22.16 16.69 14.76
N ARG A 36 -21.85 17.41 13.66
CA ARG A 36 -21.74 16.80 12.32
C ARG A 36 -20.69 15.70 12.27
N LEU A 37 -19.53 15.89 12.91
CA LEU A 37 -18.52 14.83 13.00
C LEU A 37 -19.05 13.61 13.76
N HIS A 38 -19.69 13.82 14.90
CA HIS A 38 -20.21 12.72 15.71
C HIS A 38 -21.34 11.96 15.02
N ASP A 39 -22.18 12.62 14.23
CA ASP A 39 -23.26 11.94 13.52
C ASP A 39 -22.78 11.26 12.23
N ALA A 40 -21.57 11.57 11.77
CA ALA A 40 -21.01 11.06 10.53
C ALA A 40 -20.53 9.60 10.61
N LYS A 41 -20.61 8.95 9.44
CA LYS A 41 -20.09 7.61 9.14
C LYS A 41 -19.03 7.70 8.06
N VAL A 42 -17.81 7.32 8.40
CA VAL A 42 -16.67 7.30 7.47
C VAL A 42 -16.32 5.85 7.13
N LEU A 43 -16.38 5.50 5.85
CA LEU A 43 -15.80 4.26 5.35
C LEU A 43 -14.29 4.42 5.23
N VAL A 44 -13.52 3.57 5.90
CA VAL A 44 -12.07 3.48 5.75
C VAL A 44 -11.72 2.15 5.09
N VAL A 45 -11.07 2.23 3.94
CA VAL A 45 -10.59 1.05 3.20
C VAL A 45 -9.12 0.84 3.52
N GLY A 46 -8.81 -0.22 4.27
CA GLY A 46 -7.47 -0.57 4.70
C GLY A 46 -7.03 0.12 6.00
N ALA A 47 -6.62 -0.68 6.97
CA ALA A 47 -6.04 -0.27 8.25
C ALA A 47 -4.50 -0.15 8.20
N GLY A 48 -3.94 0.05 7.00
CA GLY A 48 -2.50 0.11 6.74
C GLY A 48 -1.83 1.42 7.16
N GLY A 49 -0.71 1.76 6.51
CA GLY A 49 0.10 2.93 6.89
C GLY A 49 -0.60 4.28 6.70
N LEU A 50 -1.59 4.35 5.80
CA LEU A 50 -2.45 5.52 5.59
C LEU A 50 -3.69 5.50 6.49
N GLY A 51 -4.39 4.36 6.54
CA GLY A 51 -5.62 4.23 7.34
C GLY A 51 -5.38 4.33 8.85
N SER A 52 -4.27 3.76 9.35
CA SER A 52 -3.90 3.82 10.78
C SER A 52 -3.87 5.25 11.35
N PRO A 53 -3.02 6.18 10.86
CA PRO A 53 -2.99 7.57 11.34
C PRO A 53 -4.28 8.33 11.03
N ALA A 54 -4.94 8.03 9.91
CA ALA A 54 -6.20 8.67 9.56
C ALA A 54 -7.31 8.34 10.56
N MET A 55 -7.53 7.06 10.86
CA MET A 55 -8.53 6.61 11.84
C MET A 55 -8.23 7.14 13.24
N GLN A 56 -6.96 7.14 13.67
CA GLN A 56 -6.58 7.75 14.95
C GLN A 56 -6.98 9.22 15.01
N SER A 57 -6.70 9.97 13.94
CA SER A 57 -7.06 11.40 13.87
C SER A 57 -8.58 11.60 13.84
N LEU A 58 -9.32 10.81 13.06
CA LEU A 58 -10.78 10.89 12.95
C LEU A 58 -11.48 10.56 14.28
N ALA A 59 -11.06 9.50 14.96
CA ALA A 59 -11.53 9.19 16.30
C ALA A 59 -11.12 10.28 17.30
N ALA A 60 -9.87 10.79 17.22
CA ALA A 60 -9.40 11.86 18.09
C ALA A 60 -10.27 13.11 17.98
N VAL A 61 -10.75 13.47 16.79
CA VAL A 61 -11.58 14.66 16.59
C VAL A 61 -13.08 14.45 16.83
N GLY A 62 -13.51 13.20 17.08
CA GLY A 62 -14.88 12.87 17.45
C GLY A 62 -15.78 12.46 16.29
N VAL A 63 -15.23 11.84 15.25
CA VAL A 63 -16.05 11.11 14.27
C VAL A 63 -16.78 9.98 14.98
N GLY A 64 -18.10 9.88 14.83
CA GLY A 64 -18.88 8.92 15.62
C GLY A 64 -18.85 7.49 15.12
N THR A 65 -18.77 7.29 13.79
CA THR A 65 -18.73 5.95 13.21
C THR A 65 -17.62 5.77 12.19
N ILE A 66 -16.83 4.72 12.37
CA ILE A 66 -15.87 4.21 11.36
C ILE A 66 -16.37 2.85 10.87
N VAL A 67 -16.62 2.74 9.56
CA VAL A 67 -16.84 1.45 8.89
C VAL A 67 -15.49 1.03 8.32
N LEU A 68 -14.92 -0.07 8.79
CA LEU A 68 -13.55 -0.47 8.47
C LEU A 68 -13.53 -1.79 7.71
N TYR A 69 -13.01 -1.75 6.48
CA TYR A 69 -12.73 -2.93 5.65
C TYR A 69 -11.23 -3.20 5.59
N ASP A 70 -10.81 -4.37 6.06
CA ASP A 70 -9.44 -4.89 5.94
C ASP A 70 -9.44 -6.41 6.20
N ASP A 71 -8.89 -7.22 5.30
CA ASP A 71 -8.85 -8.68 5.41
C ASP A 71 -7.60 -9.23 6.12
N ASP A 72 -6.60 -8.39 6.35
CA ASP A 72 -5.30 -8.80 6.88
C ASP A 72 -5.27 -8.98 8.40
N THR A 73 -4.17 -9.60 8.84
CA THR A 73 -3.72 -9.62 10.23
C THR A 73 -2.55 -8.65 10.44
N VAL A 74 -2.34 -8.22 11.68
CA VAL A 74 -1.18 -7.41 12.06
C VAL A 74 0.10 -8.22 11.85
N ASP A 75 1.06 -7.66 11.14
CA ASP A 75 2.36 -8.27 10.86
C ASP A 75 3.51 -7.39 11.38
N ILE A 76 4.54 -8.00 11.97
CA ILE A 76 5.69 -7.29 12.54
C ILE A 76 6.42 -6.45 11.47
N THR A 77 6.49 -6.94 10.24
CA THR A 77 7.12 -6.26 9.09
C THR A 77 6.37 -5.00 8.67
N ASN A 78 5.16 -4.78 9.20
CA ASN A 78 4.31 -3.66 8.87
C ASN A 78 4.26 -2.59 9.98
N LEU A 79 4.72 -2.91 11.20
CA LEU A 79 4.63 -2.02 12.37
C LEU A 79 5.45 -0.73 12.23
N HIS A 80 6.47 -0.71 11.36
CA HIS A 80 7.26 0.51 11.10
C HIS A 80 6.44 1.65 10.45
N ARG A 81 5.24 1.34 9.91
CA ARG A 81 4.35 2.31 9.27
C ARG A 81 2.90 2.24 9.76
N GLN A 82 2.47 1.13 10.35
CA GLN A 82 1.11 0.92 10.86
C GLN A 82 1.02 1.23 12.35
N ILE A 83 1.14 2.52 12.68
CA ILE A 83 1.30 3.03 14.05
C ILE A 83 0.03 2.91 14.95
N LEU A 84 -1.04 2.29 14.45
CA LEU A 84 -2.21 1.94 15.27
C LEU A 84 -2.00 0.63 16.05
N PHE A 85 -1.07 -0.20 15.59
CA PHE A 85 -0.83 -1.54 16.14
C PHE A 85 0.48 -1.60 16.93
N SER A 86 0.61 -2.64 17.75
CA SER A 86 1.82 -2.93 18.53
C SER A 86 2.36 -4.32 18.23
N THR A 87 3.57 -4.61 18.72
CA THR A 87 4.16 -5.96 18.63
C THR A 87 3.34 -7.02 19.37
N ALA A 88 2.57 -6.63 20.39
CA ALA A 88 1.67 -7.54 21.10
C ALA A 88 0.45 -7.93 20.26
N ASP A 89 0.19 -7.22 19.16
CA ASP A 89 -0.97 -7.46 18.30
C ASP A 89 -0.68 -8.39 17.11
N THR A 90 0.58 -8.78 16.89
CA THR A 90 0.98 -9.61 15.75
C THR A 90 0.15 -10.90 15.64
N GLY A 91 -0.36 -11.18 14.44
CA GLY A 91 -1.23 -12.31 14.13
C GLY A 91 -2.72 -12.07 14.39
N ARG A 92 -3.10 -10.98 15.07
CA ARG A 92 -4.51 -10.63 15.30
C ARG A 92 -5.10 -9.93 14.06
N PRO A 93 -6.42 -10.06 13.77
CA PRO A 93 -7.05 -9.32 12.67
C PRO A 93 -6.91 -7.81 12.84
N LYS A 94 -6.51 -7.11 11.77
CA LYS A 94 -6.30 -5.65 11.82
C LYS A 94 -7.56 -4.90 12.22
N VAL A 95 -8.71 -5.29 11.69
CA VAL A 95 -10.01 -4.63 11.98
C VAL A 95 -10.36 -4.67 13.47
N THR A 96 -10.11 -5.79 14.13
CA THR A 96 -10.41 -5.98 15.56
C THR A 96 -9.48 -5.17 16.43
N VAL A 97 -8.17 -5.22 16.16
CA VAL A 97 -7.19 -4.43 16.91
C VAL A 97 -7.45 -2.93 16.70
N ALA A 98 -7.73 -2.50 15.48
CA ALA A 98 -8.07 -1.12 15.18
C ALA A 98 -9.29 -0.67 15.98
N ALA A 99 -10.37 -1.44 15.97
CA ALA A 99 -11.57 -1.13 16.74
C ALA A 99 -11.31 -1.01 18.25
N GLU A 100 -10.52 -1.92 18.83
CA GLU A 100 -10.10 -1.83 20.24
C GLU A 100 -9.32 -0.54 20.54
N GLN A 101 -8.37 -0.19 19.68
CA GLN A 101 -7.53 1.01 19.85
C GLN A 101 -8.35 2.29 19.73
N LEU A 102 -9.26 2.36 18.74
CA LEU A 102 -10.12 3.52 18.54
C LEU A 102 -11.11 3.70 19.71
N ARG A 103 -11.70 2.61 20.23
CA ARG A 103 -12.55 2.66 21.42
C ARG A 103 -11.78 3.05 22.68
N ARG A 104 -10.47 2.76 22.78
CA ARG A 104 -9.62 3.30 23.86
C ARG A 104 -9.42 4.82 23.77
N LEU A 105 -9.39 5.37 22.55
CA LEU A 105 -9.20 6.79 22.30
C LEU A 105 -10.52 7.60 22.44
N GLN A 106 -11.62 7.06 21.93
CA GLN A 106 -12.97 7.60 21.99
C GLN A 106 -13.93 6.48 22.41
N PRO A 107 -14.29 6.37 23.71
CA PRO A 107 -15.12 5.27 24.22
C PRO A 107 -16.48 5.11 23.54
N ASP A 108 -17.07 6.21 23.05
CA ASP A 108 -18.39 6.22 22.42
C ASP A 108 -18.36 5.98 20.90
N ILE A 109 -17.17 5.74 20.30
CA ILE A 109 -17.07 5.49 18.86
C ILE A 109 -17.70 4.16 18.47
N ARG A 110 -18.50 4.17 17.41
CA ARG A 110 -18.97 2.95 16.75
C ARG A 110 -17.93 2.55 15.69
N VAL A 111 -17.41 1.33 15.79
CA VAL A 111 -16.56 0.75 14.75
C VAL A 111 -17.26 -0.48 14.21
N GLU A 112 -17.55 -0.47 12.91
CA GLU A 112 -18.10 -1.61 12.16
C GLU A 112 -16.94 -2.36 11.53
N GLU A 113 -16.69 -3.58 12.02
CA GLU A 113 -15.52 -4.38 11.69
C GLU A 113 -15.84 -5.34 10.53
N HIS A 114 -15.33 -5.04 9.33
CA HIS A 114 -15.49 -5.89 8.16
C HIS A 114 -14.16 -6.57 7.80
N ARG A 115 -13.97 -7.79 8.29
CA ARG A 115 -12.79 -8.61 7.98
C ARG A 115 -12.93 -9.31 6.63
N GLU A 116 -13.06 -8.51 5.58
CA GLU A 116 -13.21 -9.00 4.21
C GLU A 116 -12.64 -7.99 3.22
N ARG A 117 -12.29 -8.48 2.04
CA ARG A 117 -11.81 -7.64 0.96
C ARG A 117 -12.98 -6.99 0.24
N LEU A 118 -12.83 -5.72 -0.13
CA LEU A 118 -13.78 -5.08 -1.04
C LEU A 118 -13.60 -5.62 -2.45
N THR A 119 -14.71 -5.99 -3.07
CA THR A 119 -14.82 -6.56 -4.41
C THR A 119 -15.94 -5.87 -5.19
N ALA A 120 -16.09 -6.18 -6.48
CA ALA A 120 -17.16 -5.61 -7.29
C ALA A 120 -18.56 -5.99 -6.77
N GLU A 121 -18.66 -7.11 -6.05
CA GLU A 121 -19.90 -7.66 -5.53
C GLU A 121 -20.39 -6.95 -4.26
N ASN A 122 -19.50 -6.43 -3.40
CA ASN A 122 -19.88 -5.85 -2.11
C ASN A 122 -19.66 -4.33 -2.01
N ILE A 123 -18.88 -3.72 -2.91
CA ILE A 123 -18.42 -2.35 -2.69
C ILE A 123 -19.53 -1.29 -2.81
N LEU A 124 -20.53 -1.53 -3.66
CA LEU A 124 -21.66 -0.59 -3.78
C LEU A 124 -22.48 -0.53 -2.49
N ASP A 125 -22.71 -1.69 -1.86
CA ASP A 125 -23.42 -1.77 -0.58
C ASP A 125 -22.60 -1.13 0.55
N ALA A 126 -21.28 -1.34 0.55
CA ALA A 126 -20.37 -0.72 1.52
C ALA A 126 -20.40 0.82 1.46
N LEU A 127 -20.59 1.40 0.27
CA LEU A 127 -20.64 2.86 0.08
C LEU A 127 -22.05 3.45 0.23
N ALA A 128 -23.11 2.63 0.23
CA ALA A 128 -24.50 3.11 0.20
C ALA A 128 -24.95 3.87 1.47
N HIS A 129 -24.24 3.69 2.58
CA HIS A 129 -24.68 4.16 3.90
C HIS A 129 -23.59 4.93 4.68
N VAL A 130 -22.65 5.54 3.95
CA VAL A 130 -21.57 6.34 4.52
C VAL A 130 -21.55 7.74 3.93
N ASP A 131 -21.07 8.71 4.70
CA ASP A 131 -21.05 10.11 4.29
C ASP A 131 -19.83 10.45 3.43
N VAL A 132 -18.74 9.70 3.60
CA VAL A 132 -17.46 9.87 2.91
C VAL A 132 -16.65 8.57 2.99
N VAL A 133 -15.91 8.26 1.93
CA VAL A 133 -14.93 7.16 1.92
C VAL A 133 -13.50 7.71 1.92
N LEU A 134 -12.65 7.14 2.77
CA LEU A 134 -11.21 7.34 2.79
C LEU A 134 -10.52 6.08 2.25
N ASP A 135 -9.82 6.23 1.13
CA ASP A 135 -9.02 5.15 0.55
C ASP A 135 -7.62 5.10 1.17
N GLY A 136 -7.44 4.21 2.15
CA GLY A 136 -6.16 3.87 2.78
C GLY A 136 -5.52 2.60 2.22
N SER A 137 -6.03 2.06 1.11
CA SER A 137 -5.52 0.83 0.50
C SER A 137 -4.17 1.05 -0.19
N ASP A 138 -3.41 -0.03 -0.39
CA ASP A 138 -2.07 -0.01 -0.94
C ASP A 138 -1.96 -0.63 -2.35
N THR A 139 -3.08 -1.07 -2.94
CA THR A 139 -3.11 -1.62 -4.30
C THR A 139 -3.90 -0.74 -5.25
N PHE A 140 -3.36 -0.48 -6.45
CA PHE A 140 -4.06 0.29 -7.48
C PHE A 140 -5.43 -0.32 -7.83
N ALA A 141 -5.54 -1.64 -7.86
CA ALA A 141 -6.81 -2.30 -8.13
C ALA A 141 -7.90 -1.87 -7.14
N THR A 142 -7.60 -1.85 -5.84
CA THR A 142 -8.54 -1.38 -4.83
C THR A 142 -8.80 0.12 -4.96
N LYS A 143 -7.78 0.95 -5.23
CA LYS A 143 -7.98 2.41 -5.42
C LYS A 143 -8.96 2.72 -6.55
N TYR A 144 -8.82 2.04 -7.69
CA TYR A 144 -9.73 2.19 -8.82
C TYR A 144 -11.12 1.66 -8.52
N LEU A 145 -11.22 0.50 -7.87
CA LEU A 145 -12.51 -0.08 -7.47
C LEU A 145 -13.28 0.88 -6.54
N VAL A 146 -12.61 1.43 -5.52
CA VAL A 146 -13.20 2.41 -4.59
C VAL A 146 -13.60 3.69 -5.30
N ALA A 147 -12.75 4.22 -6.20
CA ALA A 147 -13.06 5.43 -6.95
C ALA A 147 -14.25 5.26 -7.90
N ASP A 148 -14.34 4.12 -8.58
CA ASP A 148 -15.45 3.80 -9.47
C ASP A 148 -16.75 3.64 -8.69
N ALA A 149 -16.72 2.95 -7.54
CA ALA A 149 -17.88 2.80 -6.67
C ALA A 149 -18.32 4.14 -6.07
N ALA A 150 -17.38 4.99 -5.66
CA ALA A 150 -17.65 6.34 -5.17
C ALA A 150 -18.29 7.22 -6.26
N GLU A 151 -17.80 7.12 -7.50
CA GLU A 151 -18.40 7.82 -8.64
C GLU A 151 -19.86 7.38 -8.86
N ILE A 152 -20.13 6.06 -8.84
CA ILE A 152 -21.46 5.49 -9.05
C ILE A 152 -22.44 5.88 -7.93
N THR A 153 -21.99 5.86 -6.68
CA THR A 153 -22.84 6.11 -5.50
C THR A 153 -23.02 7.59 -5.20
N GLY A 154 -22.15 8.46 -5.72
CA GLY A 154 -22.14 9.88 -5.37
C GLY A 154 -21.39 10.19 -4.06
N THR A 155 -20.81 9.17 -3.42
CA THR A 155 -20.11 9.32 -2.15
C THR A 155 -18.79 10.06 -2.37
N PRO A 156 -18.49 11.14 -1.60
CA PRO A 156 -17.20 11.82 -1.66
C PRO A 156 -16.06 10.84 -1.35
N LEU A 157 -15.00 10.88 -2.16
CA LEU A 157 -13.79 10.08 -1.96
C LEU A 157 -12.62 10.98 -1.54
N VAL A 158 -12.05 10.70 -0.38
CA VAL A 158 -10.72 11.17 0.01
C VAL A 158 -9.70 10.13 -0.42
N TRP A 159 -8.96 10.44 -1.47
CA TRP A 159 -7.98 9.55 -2.08
C TRP A 159 -6.57 9.94 -1.66
N ALA A 160 -5.80 8.98 -1.13
CA ALA A 160 -4.40 9.17 -0.80
C ALA A 160 -3.53 8.03 -1.36
N THR A 161 -2.30 8.33 -1.71
CA THR A 161 -1.29 7.33 -2.09
C THR A 161 0.09 7.74 -1.62
N VAL A 162 0.97 6.76 -1.38
CA VAL A 162 2.36 6.98 -0.97
C VAL A 162 3.25 6.00 -1.70
N LEU A 163 4.40 6.47 -2.15
CA LEU A 163 5.46 5.65 -2.71
C LEU A 163 6.80 6.18 -2.24
N ARG A 164 7.62 5.34 -1.60
CA ARG A 164 8.94 5.71 -1.05
C ARG A 164 8.85 6.87 -0.06
N TYR A 165 9.20 8.08 -0.51
CA TYR A 165 9.26 9.31 0.27
C TYR A 165 8.22 10.35 -0.15
N SER A 166 7.37 10.03 -1.14
CA SER A 166 6.41 10.96 -1.71
C SER A 166 4.99 10.48 -1.54
N GLY A 167 4.05 11.42 -1.39
CA GLY A 167 2.63 11.13 -1.30
C GLY A 167 1.78 12.08 -2.11
N GLN A 168 0.59 11.62 -2.50
CA GLN A 168 -0.42 12.45 -3.14
C GLN A 168 -1.76 12.32 -2.43
N LEU A 169 -2.54 13.40 -2.43
CA LEU A 169 -3.85 13.49 -1.80
C LEU A 169 -4.79 14.35 -2.65
N SER A 170 -6.03 13.90 -2.82
CA SER A 170 -7.09 14.63 -3.52
C SER A 170 -8.45 14.29 -2.92
N VAL A 171 -9.43 15.15 -3.16
CA VAL A 171 -10.84 14.84 -2.93
C VAL A 171 -11.56 14.73 -4.28
N PHE A 172 -12.32 13.66 -4.46
CA PHE A 172 -13.11 13.40 -5.65
C PHE A 172 -14.60 13.37 -5.33
N GLN A 173 -15.40 13.89 -6.26
CA GLN A 173 -16.86 13.97 -6.13
C GLN A 173 -17.51 13.77 -7.50
N THR A 174 -18.52 12.91 -7.55
CA THR A 174 -19.34 12.67 -8.76
C THR A 174 -19.89 13.98 -9.33
N GLY A 175 -19.82 14.11 -10.66
CA GLY A 175 -20.27 15.31 -11.39
C GLY A 175 -19.33 16.50 -11.29
N LYS A 176 -18.21 16.40 -10.56
CA LYS A 176 -17.17 17.42 -10.51
C LYS A 176 -15.86 16.93 -11.09
N VAL A 177 -15.18 16.02 -10.40
CA VAL A 177 -13.88 15.46 -10.80
C VAL A 177 -13.68 14.13 -10.08
N GLY A 178 -13.22 13.13 -10.81
CA GLY A 178 -12.97 11.79 -10.33
C GLY A 178 -11.52 11.34 -10.56
N LEU A 179 -11.16 10.20 -9.97
CA LEU A 179 -9.83 9.62 -10.15
C LEU A 179 -9.51 9.38 -11.63
N ARG A 180 -10.51 8.97 -12.43
CA ARG A 180 -10.33 8.72 -13.87
C ARG A 180 -10.18 9.98 -14.72
N ASP A 181 -10.47 11.16 -14.19
CA ASP A 181 -10.12 12.42 -14.87
C ASP A 181 -8.61 12.70 -14.74
N LEU A 182 -8.00 12.28 -13.62
CA LEU A 182 -6.55 12.38 -13.39
C LEU A 182 -5.77 11.22 -14.01
N PHE A 183 -6.23 9.99 -13.79
CA PHE A 183 -5.61 8.75 -14.26
C PHE A 183 -6.65 7.88 -14.98
N PRO A 184 -6.89 8.12 -16.29
CA PRO A 184 -7.98 7.49 -17.04
C PRO A 184 -7.98 5.97 -17.03
N ASN A 185 -6.78 5.37 -17.10
CA ASN A 185 -6.60 3.93 -17.21
C ASN A 185 -5.89 3.38 -15.98
N GLN A 186 -6.43 2.31 -15.43
CA GLN A 186 -5.75 1.56 -14.38
C GLN A 186 -4.43 0.99 -14.94
N PRO A 187 -3.29 1.23 -14.27
CA PRO A 187 -2.03 0.63 -14.68
C PRO A 187 -2.07 -0.90 -14.54
N SER A 188 -1.35 -1.62 -15.40
CA SER A 188 -1.18 -3.08 -15.25
C SER A 188 -0.41 -3.38 -13.96
N GLY A 189 -0.71 -4.51 -13.32
CA GLY A 189 -0.09 -4.89 -12.03
C GLY A 189 1.44 -4.94 -12.04
N ASP A 190 2.05 -5.13 -13.21
CA ASP A 190 3.50 -5.19 -13.37
C ASP A 190 4.17 -3.80 -13.55
N ALA A 191 3.39 -2.73 -13.76
CA ALA A 191 3.93 -1.44 -14.19
C ALA A 191 4.45 -0.57 -13.03
N ILE A 192 3.93 -0.75 -11.82
CA ILE A 192 4.30 0.07 -10.65
C ILE A 192 4.42 -0.84 -9.43
N PRO A 193 5.57 -0.85 -8.73
CA PRO A 193 5.72 -1.64 -7.51
C PRO A 193 4.82 -1.11 -6.39
N ASP A 194 4.28 -2.02 -5.58
CA ASP A 194 3.53 -1.69 -4.36
C ASP A 194 4.45 -1.19 -3.23
N CYS A 195 3.86 -0.72 -2.13
CA CYS A 195 4.62 -0.22 -0.98
C CYS A 195 5.56 -1.28 -0.38
N ALA A 196 5.19 -2.55 -0.44
CA ALA A 196 6.00 -3.66 0.09
C ALA A 196 7.26 -3.89 -0.75
N SER A 197 7.16 -3.77 -2.08
CA SER A 197 8.25 -4.01 -3.03
C SER A 197 9.08 -2.75 -3.33
N ALA A 198 8.49 -1.55 -3.34
CA ALA A 198 9.23 -0.30 -3.52
C ALA A 198 9.87 0.24 -2.24
N GLY A 199 9.39 -0.20 -1.07
CA GLY A 199 9.67 0.40 0.23
C GLY A 199 8.91 1.72 0.45
N VAL A 200 8.66 2.04 1.72
CA VAL A 200 7.97 3.28 2.10
C VAL A 200 8.41 3.77 3.48
N LEU A 201 8.63 5.08 3.61
CA LEU A 201 8.93 5.70 4.90
C LEU A 201 7.64 5.85 5.72
N GLY A 202 7.60 5.22 6.90
CA GLY A 202 6.41 5.23 7.77
C GLY A 202 5.98 6.64 8.23
N ALA A 203 6.94 7.55 8.41
CA ALA A 203 6.64 8.95 8.71
C ALA A 203 5.89 9.65 7.55
N THR A 204 6.25 9.35 6.29
CA THR A 204 5.54 9.87 5.12
C THR A 204 4.10 9.38 5.08
N THR A 205 3.87 8.08 5.34
CA THR A 205 2.49 7.56 5.41
C THR A 205 1.68 8.17 6.55
N ALA A 206 2.32 8.43 7.70
CA ALA A 206 1.69 9.10 8.83
C ALA A 206 1.24 10.54 8.51
N VAL A 207 2.10 11.32 7.86
CA VAL A 207 1.78 12.68 7.38
C VAL A 207 0.61 12.62 6.40
N MET A 208 0.69 11.75 5.39
CA MET A 208 -0.33 11.67 4.35
C MET A 208 -1.69 11.19 4.88
N GLY A 209 -1.71 10.23 5.80
CA GLY A 209 -2.95 9.81 6.45
C GLY A 209 -3.56 10.89 7.35
N SER A 210 -2.74 11.71 8.01
CA SER A 210 -3.22 12.85 8.80
C SER A 210 -3.78 13.97 7.91
N LEU A 211 -3.15 14.23 6.76
CA LEU A 211 -3.68 15.14 5.74
C LEU A 211 -5.01 14.60 5.17
N ALA A 212 -5.11 13.30 4.90
CA ALA A 212 -6.35 12.68 4.46
C ALA A 212 -7.48 12.82 5.49
N ALA A 213 -7.20 12.60 6.78
CA ALA A 213 -8.17 12.86 7.85
C ALA A 213 -8.61 14.33 7.89
N THR A 214 -7.70 15.27 7.63
CA THR A 214 -8.04 16.70 7.51
C THR A 214 -9.03 16.96 6.37
N GLU A 215 -8.86 16.31 5.22
CA GLU A 215 -9.82 16.42 4.11
C GLU A 215 -11.19 15.82 4.46
N VAL A 216 -11.23 14.67 5.14
CA VAL A 216 -12.48 14.08 5.64
C VAL A 216 -13.20 15.05 6.58
N ILE A 217 -12.49 15.68 7.52
CA ILE A 217 -13.06 16.67 8.43
C ILE A 217 -13.66 17.84 7.65
N LYS A 218 -12.93 18.40 6.68
CA LYS A 218 -13.44 19.50 5.83
C LYS A 218 -14.69 19.08 5.04
N VAL A 219 -14.72 17.88 4.49
CA VAL A 219 -15.88 17.34 3.76
C VAL A 219 -17.11 17.23 4.67
N LEU A 220 -16.95 16.66 5.87
CA LEU A 220 -18.07 16.43 6.81
C LEU A 220 -18.60 17.72 7.45
N THR A 221 -17.68 18.62 7.80
CA THR A 221 -18.01 19.85 8.52
C THR A 221 -18.34 21.01 7.57
N GLY A 222 -17.87 20.98 6.33
CA GLY A 222 -18.01 22.08 5.39
C GLY A 222 -17.07 23.27 5.66
N ILE A 223 -16.12 23.13 6.60
CA ILE A 223 -15.14 24.19 6.90
C ILE A 223 -14.02 24.22 5.84
N GLY A 224 -13.48 25.42 5.60
CA GLY A 224 -12.38 25.62 4.68
C GLY A 224 -12.70 25.18 3.24
N HIS A 225 -11.68 24.72 2.52
CA HIS A 225 -11.80 24.29 1.14
C HIS A 225 -11.19 22.89 0.98
N PRO A 226 -12.00 21.83 0.81
CA PRO A 226 -11.50 20.50 0.46
C PRO A 226 -10.65 20.55 -0.82
N LEU A 227 -9.72 19.61 -0.98
CA LEU A 227 -8.88 19.41 -2.19
C LEU A 227 -9.69 18.88 -3.38
N LEU A 228 -10.91 19.37 -3.55
CA LEU A 228 -11.81 18.99 -4.63
C LEU A 228 -11.33 19.61 -5.94
N GLY A 229 -10.86 18.78 -6.86
CA GLY A 229 -10.27 19.25 -8.13
C GLY A 229 -8.85 19.77 -7.98
N SER A 230 -8.18 19.42 -6.89
CA SER A 230 -6.77 19.73 -6.68
C SER A 230 -6.05 18.53 -6.09
N VAL A 231 -4.85 18.26 -6.56
CA VAL A 231 -3.99 17.20 -6.01
C VAL A 231 -2.85 17.89 -5.27
N LEU A 232 -2.75 17.59 -3.98
CA LEU A 232 -1.58 17.90 -3.18
C LEU A 232 -0.54 16.81 -3.38
N SER A 233 0.69 17.21 -3.67
CA SER A 233 1.88 16.36 -3.69
C SER A 233 2.80 16.77 -2.54
N TYR A 234 3.25 15.78 -1.77
CA TYR A 234 4.18 15.94 -0.65
C TYR A 234 5.48 15.20 -0.94
N ASP A 235 6.61 15.87 -0.76
CA ASP A 235 7.95 15.30 -0.78
C ASP A 235 8.55 15.37 0.63
N ALA A 236 8.72 14.21 1.26
CA ALA A 236 9.22 14.13 2.63
C ALA A 236 10.72 14.44 2.76
N LEU A 237 11.52 14.20 1.72
CA LEU A 237 12.97 14.45 1.80
C LEU A 237 13.28 15.95 1.76
N ASN A 238 12.52 16.69 0.94
CA ASN A 238 12.67 18.13 0.81
C ASN A 238 11.72 18.93 1.72
N ALA A 239 10.78 18.24 2.40
CA ALA A 239 9.71 18.83 3.18
C ALA A 239 8.88 19.88 2.40
N THR A 240 8.61 19.60 1.12
CA THR A 240 7.87 20.49 0.23
C THR A 240 6.49 19.96 -0.10
N THR A 241 5.55 20.88 -0.33
CA THR A 241 4.22 20.60 -0.84
C THR A 241 3.97 21.41 -2.11
N SER A 242 3.41 20.77 -3.13
CA SER A 242 2.90 21.43 -4.33
C SER A 242 1.46 21.02 -4.57
N THR A 243 0.65 21.95 -5.07
CA THR A 243 -0.75 21.68 -5.39
C THR A 243 -0.99 22.01 -6.86
N PHE A 244 -1.65 21.10 -7.57
CA PHE A 244 -2.02 21.29 -8.97
C PHE A 244 -3.49 20.99 -9.18
N ASN A 245 -4.12 21.73 -10.09
CA ASN A 245 -5.54 21.60 -10.36
C ASN A 245 -5.80 20.49 -11.39
N VAL A 246 -6.84 19.72 -11.13
CA VAL A 246 -7.36 18.68 -12.02
C VAL A 246 -8.75 19.10 -12.46
N MET A 247 -8.96 19.15 -13.77
CA MET A 247 -10.27 19.45 -14.33
C MET A 247 -10.94 18.15 -14.77
N ALA A 248 -12.27 18.10 -14.66
CA ALA A 248 -13.06 17.04 -15.27
C ALA A 248 -12.75 16.97 -16.77
N ASP A 249 -12.63 15.76 -17.32
CA ASP A 249 -12.61 15.58 -18.77
C ASP A 249 -14.06 15.65 -19.30
N PRO A 250 -14.44 16.68 -20.08
CA PRO A 250 -15.81 16.83 -20.58
C PRO A 250 -16.25 15.69 -21.51
N GLN A 251 -15.30 14.94 -22.07
CA GLN A 251 -15.57 13.83 -23.00
C GLN A 251 -15.62 12.47 -22.28
N ARG A 252 -15.19 12.40 -21.01
CA ARG A 252 -15.21 11.15 -20.26
C ARG A 252 -16.64 10.77 -19.90
N LYS A 253 -16.98 9.50 -20.14
CA LYS A 253 -18.23 8.92 -19.66
C LYS A 253 -18.07 8.49 -18.19
N PRO A 254 -19.01 8.84 -17.30
CA PRO A 254 -19.02 8.32 -15.94
C PRO A 254 -19.03 6.79 -15.92
N VAL A 255 -18.40 6.20 -14.89
CA VAL A 255 -18.38 4.75 -14.71
C VAL A 255 -19.79 4.25 -14.36
N THR A 256 -20.14 3.07 -14.87
CA THR A 256 -21.41 2.39 -14.60
C THR A 256 -21.19 1.11 -13.79
N PRO A 257 -22.20 0.61 -13.05
CA PRO A 257 -22.08 -0.63 -12.28
C PRO A 257 -21.56 -1.84 -13.08
N ALA A 258 -21.91 -1.94 -14.36
CA ALA A 258 -21.46 -3.02 -15.24
C ALA A 258 -19.94 -3.03 -15.51
N GLN A 259 -19.24 -1.95 -15.17
CA GLN A 259 -17.80 -1.79 -15.38
C GLN A 259 -16.98 -2.01 -14.10
N LEU A 260 -17.62 -2.20 -12.94
CA LEU A 260 -16.93 -2.45 -11.68
C LEU A 260 -16.10 -3.73 -11.74
N GLY A 261 -14.85 -3.65 -11.26
CA GLY A 261 -13.91 -4.78 -11.27
C GLY A 261 -13.42 -5.18 -12.67
N THR A 262 -13.94 -4.58 -13.74
CA THR A 262 -13.42 -4.80 -15.09
C THR A 262 -12.22 -3.89 -15.30
N THR A 263 -11.01 -4.43 -15.23
CA THR A 263 -9.86 -3.73 -15.83
C THR A 263 -10.17 -3.53 -17.31
N PRO A 264 -10.15 -2.30 -17.85
CA PRO A 264 -10.24 -2.11 -19.29
C PRO A 264 -9.06 -2.87 -19.89
N SER A 265 -9.34 -4.01 -20.51
CA SER A 265 -8.33 -4.73 -21.26
C SER A 265 -7.92 -3.82 -22.40
N THR A 266 -6.81 -3.13 -22.25
CA THR A 266 -6.06 -2.63 -23.40
C THR A 266 -5.72 -3.86 -24.23
N CYS A 267 -6.44 -4.00 -25.34
CA CYS A 267 -6.23 -4.95 -26.44
C CYS A 267 -5.32 -6.15 -26.14
N ARG A 268 -5.84 -7.17 -25.46
CA ARG A 268 -5.30 -8.53 -25.65
C ARG A 268 -5.80 -9.00 -27.01
N SER A 269 -4.92 -8.95 -28.01
CA SER A 269 -5.11 -9.79 -29.18
C SER A 269 -5.32 -11.22 -28.69
N LYS A 270 -6.45 -11.80 -29.10
CA LYS A 270 -6.75 -13.22 -28.89
C LYS A 270 -5.68 -14.03 -29.59
N THR A 271 -4.67 -14.46 -28.85
CA THR A 271 -3.98 -15.72 -29.11
C THR A 271 -3.85 -16.42 -27.77
N ALA A 272 -4.88 -17.22 -27.49
CA ALA A 272 -4.84 -18.21 -26.44
C ALA A 272 -3.69 -19.18 -26.74
N CYS A 273 -2.74 -19.29 -25.83
CA CYS A 273 -1.95 -20.52 -25.73
C CYS A 273 -2.82 -21.52 -24.96
N PRO A 274 -3.10 -22.71 -25.51
CA PRO A 274 -3.92 -23.70 -24.83
C PRO A 274 -3.13 -24.30 -23.67
N ASP A 275 -3.79 -24.40 -22.51
CA ASP A 275 -3.39 -25.30 -21.44
C ASP A 275 -3.34 -26.73 -22.00
N GLY A 276 -2.13 -27.30 -22.01
CA GLY A 276 -1.83 -28.61 -22.56
C GLY A 276 -1.02 -29.45 -21.58
N ASP A 277 -1.73 -30.38 -20.96
CA ASP A 277 -1.36 -31.75 -20.60
C ASP A 277 -0.19 -32.04 -19.64
N ALA A 278 -0.59 -32.78 -18.59
CA ALA A 278 0.26 -33.60 -17.75
C ALA A 278 0.96 -34.68 -18.57
N HIS A 279 2.23 -34.44 -18.87
CA HIS A 279 3.17 -35.47 -19.32
C HIS A 279 4.38 -35.49 -18.37
N THR A 280 4.80 -36.71 -18.02
CA THR A 280 6.05 -37.04 -17.32
C THR A 280 7.22 -36.22 -17.85
N ARG A 281 7.50 -35.09 -17.19
CA ARG A 281 8.60 -34.18 -17.51
C ARG A 281 9.75 -34.47 -16.57
N ALA A 282 10.95 -34.54 -17.13
CA ALA A 282 12.18 -34.39 -16.37
C ALA A 282 12.06 -33.17 -15.43
N PRO A 283 12.63 -33.20 -14.21
CA PRO A 283 12.46 -32.11 -13.26
C PRO A 283 12.85 -30.79 -13.92
N SER A 284 11.99 -29.77 -13.76
CA SER A 284 12.23 -28.42 -14.27
C SER A 284 13.62 -27.96 -13.82
N GLU A 285 14.31 -27.20 -14.65
CA GLU A 285 15.66 -26.70 -14.36
C GLU A 285 15.74 -26.05 -12.96
N ARG A 286 14.72 -25.26 -12.61
CA ARG A 286 14.52 -24.71 -11.26
C ARG A 286 14.56 -25.79 -10.18
N ARG A 287 13.76 -26.86 -10.30
CA ARG A 287 13.72 -27.94 -9.30
C ARG A 287 15.09 -28.59 -9.15
N ARG A 288 15.80 -28.85 -10.26
CA ARG A 288 17.16 -29.41 -10.21
C ARG A 288 18.13 -28.50 -9.45
N LEU A 289 18.09 -27.19 -9.68
CA LEU A 289 18.95 -26.23 -8.98
C LEU A 289 18.61 -26.16 -7.48
N LEU A 290 17.32 -26.18 -7.12
CA LEU A 290 16.88 -26.21 -5.72
C LEU A 290 17.33 -27.49 -5.01
N ASP A 291 17.22 -28.65 -5.67
CA ASP A 291 17.66 -29.93 -5.11
C ASP A 291 19.17 -29.90 -4.82
N ARG A 292 19.98 -29.38 -5.75
CA ARG A 292 21.44 -29.20 -5.56
C ARG A 292 21.78 -28.27 -4.40
N ILE A 293 21.07 -27.15 -4.25
CA ILE A 293 21.23 -26.25 -3.09
C ILE A 293 20.92 -27.01 -1.79
N SER A 294 19.81 -27.75 -1.77
CA SER A 294 19.36 -28.46 -0.56
C SER A 294 20.31 -29.59 -0.14
N GLN A 295 20.97 -30.23 -1.12
CA GLN A 295 21.94 -31.31 -0.93
C GLN A 295 23.35 -30.79 -0.60
N GLY A 296 23.60 -29.48 -0.73
CA GLY A 296 24.90 -28.87 -0.49
C GLY A 296 25.87 -28.90 -1.67
N ASP A 297 25.41 -29.41 -2.83
CA ASP A 297 26.16 -29.50 -4.09
C ASP A 297 26.31 -28.15 -4.80
N ALA A 298 25.50 -27.17 -4.43
CA ALA A 298 25.61 -25.80 -4.91
C ALA A 298 25.47 -24.80 -3.75
N VAL A 299 26.17 -23.67 -3.85
CA VAL A 299 26.05 -22.55 -2.94
C VAL A 299 24.93 -21.64 -3.42
N ALA A 300 23.97 -21.36 -2.55
CA ALA A 300 22.91 -20.39 -2.82
C ALA A 300 23.44 -18.96 -2.60
N LEU A 301 23.47 -18.15 -3.65
CA LEU A 301 23.83 -16.73 -3.56
C LEU A 301 22.57 -15.87 -3.64
N ASP A 302 22.20 -15.27 -2.51
CA ASP A 302 21.13 -14.30 -2.44
C ASP A 302 21.65 -12.92 -2.89
N VAL A 303 21.15 -12.41 -4.01
CA VAL A 303 21.50 -11.06 -4.50
C VAL A 303 20.41 -10.03 -4.22
N ARG A 304 19.44 -10.35 -3.36
CA ARG A 304 18.41 -9.40 -2.95
C ARG A 304 19.00 -8.33 -2.04
N GLU A 305 18.27 -7.25 -1.84
CA GLU A 305 18.66 -6.24 -0.85
C GLU A 305 18.55 -6.82 0.57
N TYR A 306 19.34 -6.29 1.50
CA TYR A 306 19.39 -6.79 2.88
C TYR A 306 18.01 -6.87 3.54
N HIS A 307 17.12 -5.91 3.27
CA HIS A 307 15.76 -5.92 3.83
C HIS A 307 14.90 -7.08 3.29
N GLU A 308 15.12 -7.53 2.05
CA GLU A 308 14.32 -8.62 1.46
C GLU A 308 14.65 -9.98 2.08
N THR A 309 15.88 -10.19 2.56
CA THR A 309 16.30 -11.44 3.22
C THR A 309 15.71 -11.60 4.62
N LEU A 310 15.34 -10.49 5.25
CA LEU A 310 14.66 -10.47 6.54
C LEU A 310 13.16 -10.80 6.41
N LEU A 311 12.58 -10.57 5.23
CA LEU A 311 11.14 -10.75 4.98
C LEU A 311 10.81 -12.18 4.56
N ASP A 312 11.64 -12.77 3.70
CA ASP A 312 11.38 -14.10 3.16
C ASP A 312 12.68 -14.81 2.77
N ASN A 313 12.71 -16.14 2.89
CA ASN A 313 13.87 -16.95 2.54
C ASN A 313 13.55 -17.98 1.46
N LEU A 314 14.58 -18.40 0.73
CA LEU A 314 14.44 -19.47 -0.24
C LEU A 314 14.12 -20.78 0.50
N ALA A 315 12.96 -21.38 0.23
CA ALA A 315 12.46 -22.56 0.93
C ALA A 315 13.40 -23.79 0.88
N ALA A 316 14.29 -23.85 -0.11
CA ALA A 316 15.28 -24.93 -0.28
C ALA A 316 16.53 -24.77 0.60
N LEU A 317 16.63 -23.68 1.39
CA LEU A 317 17.71 -23.49 2.35
C LEU A 317 17.52 -24.40 3.57
N GLY A 318 17.84 -25.68 3.39
CA GLY A 318 17.88 -26.68 4.46
C GLY A 318 19.12 -26.51 5.36
N PRO A 319 19.21 -27.25 6.47
CA PRO A 319 20.31 -27.16 7.44
C PRO A 319 21.71 -27.50 6.86
N HIS A 320 21.77 -28.15 5.70
CA HIS A 320 23.00 -28.49 5.00
C HIS A 320 23.33 -27.55 3.83
N SER A 321 22.46 -26.59 3.53
CA SER A 321 22.67 -25.66 2.42
C SER A 321 23.72 -24.61 2.79
N ARG A 322 24.65 -24.35 1.86
CA ARG A 322 25.59 -23.25 1.97
C ARG A 322 24.95 -22.03 1.31
N SER A 323 24.78 -20.94 2.07
CA SER A 323 24.26 -19.69 1.54
C SER A 323 25.23 -18.53 1.74
N SER A 324 25.15 -17.55 0.86
CA SER A 324 25.83 -16.27 0.98
C SER A 324 24.90 -15.17 0.49
N HIS A 325 25.07 -13.97 1.03
CA HIS A 325 24.28 -12.81 0.67
C HIS A 325 25.22 -11.70 0.20
N LEU A 326 24.89 -11.08 -0.92
CA LEU A 326 25.59 -9.93 -1.47
C LEU A 326 24.55 -9.04 -2.17
N ALA A 327 24.16 -7.94 -1.55
CA ALA A 327 23.10 -7.11 -2.10
C ALA A 327 23.54 -6.43 -3.40
N MET A 328 22.63 -6.35 -4.38
CA MET A 328 22.93 -5.70 -5.66
C MET A 328 23.30 -4.22 -5.49
N SER A 329 22.73 -3.53 -4.50
CA SER A 329 23.10 -2.14 -4.18
C SER A 329 24.56 -1.97 -3.76
N GLU A 330 25.21 -2.99 -3.18
CA GLU A 330 26.63 -2.95 -2.82
C GLU A 330 27.56 -2.96 -4.04
N LEU A 331 27.02 -3.34 -5.20
CA LEU A 331 27.74 -3.50 -6.47
C LEU A 331 27.36 -2.43 -7.49
N THR A 332 26.37 -1.60 -7.17
CA THR A 332 25.81 -0.62 -8.10
C THR A 332 26.54 0.71 -7.97
N LEU A 333 27.14 1.17 -9.06
CA LEU A 333 27.77 2.48 -9.16
C LEU A 333 26.72 3.60 -9.16
N PRO A 334 27.09 4.87 -8.90
CA PRO A 334 26.15 6.00 -8.87
C PRO A 334 25.35 6.21 -10.16
N ASP A 335 25.84 5.72 -11.30
CA ASP A 335 25.16 5.77 -12.59
C ASP A 335 24.16 4.62 -12.83
N GLY A 336 24.00 3.72 -11.85
CA GLY A 336 23.10 2.57 -11.91
C GLY A 336 23.67 1.35 -12.64
N THR A 337 24.93 1.39 -13.06
CA THR A 337 25.63 0.23 -13.64
C THR A 337 26.29 -0.62 -12.57
N LEU A 338 26.57 -1.89 -12.87
CA LEU A 338 27.28 -2.78 -11.96
C LEU A 338 28.79 -2.61 -12.12
N GLU A 339 29.48 -2.46 -10.99
CA GLU A 339 30.94 -2.45 -10.94
C GLU A 339 31.49 -3.80 -11.41
N GLN A 340 32.17 -3.81 -12.56
CA GLN A 340 32.59 -5.03 -13.24
C GLN A 340 33.65 -5.84 -12.46
N ASP A 341 34.51 -5.16 -11.69
CA ASP A 341 35.58 -5.78 -10.89
C ASP A 341 35.41 -5.51 -9.38
N ALA A 342 34.17 -5.65 -8.91
CA ALA A 342 33.80 -5.41 -7.52
C ALA A 342 34.64 -6.30 -6.57
N PRO A 343 35.43 -5.71 -5.63
CA PRO A 343 36.21 -6.45 -4.64
C PRO A 343 35.39 -7.47 -3.84
N GLN A 344 34.13 -7.13 -3.55
CA GLN A 344 33.18 -7.98 -2.82
C GLN A 344 32.86 -9.27 -3.58
N VAL A 345 32.74 -9.19 -4.92
CA VAL A 345 32.49 -10.36 -5.77
C VAL A 345 33.73 -11.23 -5.87
N ARG A 346 34.92 -10.64 -5.96
CA ARG A 346 36.20 -11.38 -5.93
C ARG A 346 36.40 -12.12 -4.62
N ASP A 347 36.13 -11.45 -3.50
CA ASP A 347 36.21 -12.08 -2.18
C ASP A 347 35.19 -13.23 -2.06
N LEU A 348 33.95 -13.02 -2.51
CA LEU A 348 32.91 -14.05 -2.54
C LEU A 348 33.37 -15.29 -3.33
N PHE A 349 33.85 -15.11 -4.57
CA PHE A 349 34.29 -16.22 -5.40
C PHE A 349 35.54 -16.90 -4.84
N SER A 350 36.48 -16.13 -4.29
CA SER A 350 37.68 -16.69 -3.65
C SER A 350 37.35 -17.53 -2.40
N ARG A 351 36.34 -17.13 -1.63
CA ARG A 351 35.87 -17.89 -0.46
C ARG A 351 35.19 -19.21 -0.82
N HIS A 352 34.51 -19.27 -1.96
CA HIS A 352 33.77 -20.46 -2.39
C HIS A 352 34.57 -21.41 -3.29
N GLY A 353 35.68 -20.95 -3.90
CA GLY A 353 36.56 -21.79 -4.72
C GLY A 353 35.87 -22.31 -6.00
N GLU A 354 36.22 -23.51 -6.47
CA GLU A 354 35.60 -24.17 -7.63
C GLU A 354 34.15 -24.67 -7.37
N ALA A 355 33.35 -23.88 -6.65
CA ALA A 355 31.96 -24.21 -6.33
C ALA A 355 31.01 -23.81 -7.46
N ASP A 356 29.92 -24.58 -7.56
CA ASP A 356 28.72 -24.17 -8.28
C ASP A 356 27.92 -23.18 -7.43
N ILE A 357 27.74 -21.96 -7.92
CA ILE A 357 26.95 -20.92 -7.29
C ILE A 357 25.65 -20.73 -8.06
N VAL A 358 24.53 -20.85 -7.34
CA VAL A 358 23.19 -20.56 -7.85
C VAL A 358 22.74 -19.22 -7.28
N ALA A 359 22.80 -18.18 -8.10
CA ALA A 359 22.34 -16.84 -7.76
C ALA A 359 20.82 -16.73 -7.88
N TYR A 360 20.17 -16.15 -6.87
CA TYR A 360 18.73 -15.91 -6.89
C TYR A 360 18.40 -14.52 -6.37
N CYS A 361 17.29 -13.98 -6.87
CA CYS A 361 16.66 -12.77 -6.34
C CYS A 361 15.15 -13.03 -6.10
N ALA A 362 14.33 -11.99 -5.96
CA ALA A 362 12.87 -12.16 -5.85
C ALA A 362 12.26 -12.92 -7.07
N SER A 363 12.50 -12.45 -8.30
CA SER A 363 11.85 -12.97 -9.54
C SER A 363 12.78 -13.63 -10.55
N GLY A 364 14.08 -13.75 -10.25
CA GLY A 364 15.11 -14.25 -11.17
C GLY A 364 15.68 -13.23 -12.16
N LYS A 365 15.10 -12.02 -12.27
CA LYS A 365 15.58 -10.98 -13.22
C LYS A 365 16.88 -10.29 -12.76
N ARG A 366 17.00 -9.96 -11.47
CA ARG A 366 18.23 -9.31 -10.93
C ARG A 366 19.40 -10.30 -10.87
N SER A 367 19.15 -11.53 -10.43
CA SER A 367 20.15 -12.59 -10.44
C SER A 367 20.62 -12.93 -11.85
N GLN A 368 19.75 -12.86 -12.87
CA GLN A 368 20.17 -12.97 -14.26
C GLN A 368 21.20 -11.88 -14.65
N ARG A 369 20.91 -10.61 -14.34
CA ARG A 369 21.84 -9.49 -14.61
C ARG A 369 23.16 -9.65 -13.86
N PHE A 370 23.12 -10.15 -12.63
CA PHE A 370 24.32 -10.47 -11.86
C PHE A 370 25.15 -11.55 -12.56
N VAL A 371 24.52 -12.65 -13.00
CA VAL A 371 25.19 -13.73 -13.73
C VAL A 371 25.83 -13.21 -15.01
N GLU A 372 25.11 -12.39 -15.78
CA GLU A 372 25.62 -11.80 -17.01
C GLU A 372 26.85 -10.91 -16.76
N ALA A 373 26.78 -10.04 -15.75
CA ALA A 373 27.86 -9.12 -15.41
C ALA A 373 29.12 -9.82 -14.89
N TYR A 374 28.97 -10.88 -14.08
CA TYR A 374 30.09 -11.50 -13.36
C TYR A 374 30.50 -12.88 -13.90
N SER A 375 29.92 -13.35 -15.00
CA SER A 375 30.25 -14.65 -15.61
C SER A 375 31.73 -14.82 -15.92
N SER A 376 32.36 -13.81 -16.55
CA SER A 376 33.80 -13.82 -16.87
C SER A 376 34.67 -13.86 -15.61
N LEU A 377 34.28 -13.12 -14.57
CA LEU A 377 35.00 -13.09 -13.30
C LEU A 377 34.85 -14.42 -12.54
N ALA A 378 33.65 -15.02 -12.57
CA ALA A 378 33.39 -16.33 -11.99
C ALA A 378 34.28 -17.40 -12.65
N GLN A 379 34.36 -17.42 -13.99
CA GLN A 379 35.21 -18.34 -14.74
C GLN A 379 36.69 -18.20 -14.38
N ALA A 380 37.20 -16.97 -14.19
CA ALA A 380 38.58 -16.72 -13.79
C ALA A 380 38.91 -17.30 -12.39
N HIS A 381 37.90 -17.47 -11.54
CA HIS A 381 38.01 -18.06 -10.20
C HIS A 381 37.57 -19.55 -10.15
N GLY A 382 37.28 -20.18 -11.29
CA GLY A 382 36.82 -21.57 -11.36
C GLY A 382 35.37 -21.79 -10.87
N VAL A 383 34.62 -20.71 -10.64
CA VAL A 383 33.22 -20.74 -10.19
C VAL A 383 32.29 -20.91 -11.37
N THR A 384 31.32 -21.82 -11.25
CA THR A 384 30.20 -21.89 -12.19
C THR A 384 29.03 -21.10 -11.61
N LEU A 385 28.57 -20.09 -12.34
CA LEU A 385 27.53 -19.16 -11.88
C LEU A 385 26.24 -19.36 -12.67
N THR A 386 25.15 -19.73 -11.99
CA THR A 386 23.85 -20.03 -12.61
C THR A 386 22.74 -19.19 -11.98
N ASN A 387 21.82 -18.67 -12.79
CA ASN A 387 20.63 -17.97 -12.30
C ASN A 387 19.55 -18.99 -11.89
N LEU A 388 18.89 -18.80 -10.74
CA LEU A 388 17.69 -19.56 -10.38
C LEU A 388 16.45 -18.97 -11.09
N PRO A 389 15.87 -19.68 -12.09
CA PRO A 389 14.73 -19.15 -12.84
C PRO A 389 13.52 -18.94 -11.92
N GLY A 390 12.93 -17.75 -11.93
CA GLY A 390 11.79 -17.40 -11.08
C GLY A 390 12.13 -16.93 -9.66
N GLY A 391 13.40 -17.00 -9.23
CA GLY A 391 13.84 -16.46 -7.93
C GLY A 391 13.17 -17.12 -6.72
N VAL A 392 12.88 -16.37 -5.66
CA VAL A 392 12.14 -16.87 -4.49
C VAL A 392 10.66 -17.13 -4.85
N SER A 393 10.06 -16.32 -5.72
CA SER A 393 8.61 -16.33 -6.01
C SER A 393 8.14 -17.37 -7.04
N GLY A 394 9.06 -18.12 -7.66
CA GLY A 394 8.76 -19.00 -8.80
C GLY A 394 8.45 -20.46 -8.49
#